data_AF-A0AAQ0RSG6-F1
#
_entry.id   AF-A0AAQ0RSG6-F1
#
_cell.length_a   1.000
_cell.length_b   1.000
_cell.length_c   1.000
_cell.angle_alpha   90.00
_cell.angle_beta   90.00
_cell.angle_gamma   90.00
#
_symmetry.space_group_name_H-M   'P 1'
#
loop_
_entity.id
_entity.type
_entity.pdbx_description
1 polymer ?
#
loop_
_entity_poly.entity_id
_entity_poly.type
_entity_poly.pdbx_seq_one_letter_code
_entity_poly.pdbx_strand_id
1 'polypeptide(L)'
;MKALFITLSLLFAAVAGTVYAANEKDPQVSEIRKVEAFSSVEVTSVATVYFTQSNNYSLKIEGREEYVTTTTTEVKNDRLIIGFKNKKDGNNNRNKGVTIYLTAPDLKNVEFSGVGSFNCNEALKLSDVKFEIEGVGKVNVEDLTCNSLVVKMEGVGKSDIHVNCDRLRASMEGVGSVTLSGRAGQADISKGGIGGVNTRNLKVGE
;
A
#
# COMPACT_ATOMS: atom_id res chain seq x y z
N MET A 1 -49.98 -4.51 5.68
CA MET A 1 -49.11 -5.52 6.32
C MET A 1 -47.74 -4.88 6.50
N LYS A 2 -47.39 -4.54 7.75
CA LYS A 2 -46.12 -3.88 8.09
C LYS A 2 -45.12 -4.98 8.46
N ALA A 3 -44.07 -5.15 7.66
CA ALA A 3 -42.98 -6.06 7.97
C ALA A 3 -42.06 -5.40 9.01
N LEU A 4 -41.92 -6.07 10.14
CA LEU A 4 -41.13 -5.68 11.29
C LEU A 4 -39.67 -6.10 11.04
N PHE A 5 -38.77 -5.16 10.74
CA PHE A 5 -37.34 -5.44 10.64
C PHE A 5 -36.71 -5.30 12.03
N ILE A 6 -36.42 -6.44 12.67
CA ILE A 6 -35.62 -6.51 13.89
C ILE A 6 -34.15 -6.48 13.46
N THR A 7 -33.52 -5.31 13.49
CA THR A 7 -32.06 -5.21 13.33
C THR A 7 -31.40 -5.58 14.65
N LEU A 8 -30.81 -6.77 14.68
CA LEU A 8 -29.95 -7.26 15.75
C LEU A 8 -28.66 -6.42 15.79
N SER A 9 -28.63 -5.39 16.62
CA SER A 9 -27.42 -4.62 16.90
C SER A 9 -26.47 -5.46 17.76
N LEU A 10 -25.51 -6.13 17.12
CA LEU A 10 -24.37 -6.77 17.79
C LEU A 10 -23.51 -5.69 18.44
N LEU A 11 -23.65 -5.50 19.76
CA LEU A 11 -22.66 -4.78 20.56
C LEU A 11 -21.35 -5.57 20.53
N PHE A 12 -20.36 -5.07 19.81
CA PHE A 12 -18.97 -5.48 19.98
C PHE A 12 -18.49 -4.91 21.33
N ALA A 13 -18.56 -5.72 22.39
CA ALA A 13 -17.83 -5.44 23.61
C ALA A 13 -16.34 -5.61 23.32
N ALA A 14 -15.60 -4.50 23.25
CA ALA A 14 -14.15 -4.50 23.19
C ALA A 14 -13.61 -5.03 24.52
N VAL A 15 -13.36 -6.34 24.61
CA VAL A 15 -12.60 -6.92 25.71
C VAL A 15 -11.12 -6.64 25.43
N ALA A 16 -10.62 -5.52 25.95
CA ALA A 16 -9.19 -5.25 26.04
C ALA A 16 -8.61 -6.11 27.18
N GLY A 17 -8.38 -7.39 26.91
CA GLY A 17 -7.64 -8.29 27.81
C GLY A 17 -6.15 -8.21 27.51
N THR A 18 -5.39 -7.49 28.33
CA THR A 18 -3.92 -7.59 28.32
C THR A 18 -3.51 -8.79 29.17
N VAL A 19 -3.07 -9.87 28.51
CA VAL A 19 -2.37 -10.97 29.18
C VAL A 19 -0.92 -10.56 29.34
N TYR A 20 -0.51 -10.17 30.56
CA TYR A 20 0.91 -9.99 30.89
C TYR A 20 1.53 -11.35 31.21
N ALA A 21 2.05 -12.02 30.19
CA ALA A 21 3.06 -13.05 30.38
C ALA A 21 4.44 -12.40 30.22
N ALA A 22 5.21 -12.33 31.30
CA ALA A 22 6.58 -11.83 31.30
C ALA A 22 7.48 -12.77 30.49
N ASN A 23 7.70 -12.42 29.22
CA ASN A 23 8.84 -12.82 28.42
C ASN A 23 9.38 -11.53 27.81
N GLU A 24 10.68 -11.25 27.98
CA GLU A 24 11.39 -10.12 27.35
C GLU A 24 11.53 -10.31 25.82
N LYS A 25 10.41 -10.56 25.13
CA LYS A 25 10.28 -10.35 23.70
C LYS A 25 9.62 -8.99 23.53
N ASP A 26 10.39 -8.07 22.95
CA ASP A 26 9.95 -6.74 22.53
C ASP A 26 8.47 -6.73 22.09
N PRO A 27 7.56 -6.05 22.83
CA PRO A 27 6.13 -6.31 22.77
C PRO A 27 5.59 -6.09 21.36
N GLN A 28 4.90 -7.12 20.83
CA GLN A 28 4.17 -7.03 19.57
C GLN A 28 2.73 -6.59 19.86
N VAL A 29 2.23 -5.61 19.11
CA VAL A 29 0.86 -5.11 19.22
C VAL A 29 0.18 -5.09 17.85
N SER A 30 -1.14 -5.18 17.89
CA SER A 30 -2.03 -5.06 16.74
C SER A 30 -3.08 -4.01 17.08
N GLU A 31 -3.14 -2.93 16.31
CA GLU A 31 -3.99 -1.77 16.56
C GLU A 31 -4.88 -1.50 15.34
N ILE A 32 -6.18 -1.36 15.55
CA ILE A 32 -7.11 -0.85 14.52
C ILE A 32 -7.23 0.65 14.73
N ARG A 33 -6.95 1.43 13.69
CA ARG A 33 -7.11 2.88 13.71
C ARG A 33 -8.33 3.29 12.94
N LYS A 34 -9.09 4.23 13.51
CA LYS A 34 -10.11 4.94 12.75
C LYS A 34 -9.42 5.69 11.61
N VAL A 35 -9.92 5.52 10.40
CA VAL A 35 -9.42 6.17 9.19
C VAL A 35 -10.58 6.83 8.46
N GLU A 36 -10.36 8.02 7.93
CA GLU A 36 -11.33 8.71 7.08
C GLU A 36 -11.31 8.12 5.66
N ALA A 37 -12.23 8.56 4.80
CA ALA A 37 -12.23 8.13 3.41
C ALA A 37 -10.95 8.59 2.71
N PHE A 38 -10.32 7.70 1.94
CA PHE A 38 -9.14 8.01 1.13
C PHE A 38 -9.22 7.31 -0.22
N SER A 39 -8.54 7.85 -1.21
CA SER A 39 -8.32 7.21 -2.50
C SER A 39 -6.85 7.27 -2.93
N SER A 40 -5.98 7.85 -2.10
CA SER A 40 -4.53 7.86 -2.32
C SER A 40 -3.81 7.43 -1.04
N VAL A 41 -2.65 6.80 -1.20
CA VAL A 41 -1.78 6.39 -0.08
C VAL A 41 -0.38 6.94 -0.31
N GLU A 42 0.18 7.57 0.71
CA GLU A 42 1.56 8.03 0.73
C GLU A 42 2.29 7.37 1.91
N VAL A 43 3.42 6.73 1.64
CA VAL A 43 4.23 6.04 2.65
C VAL A 43 5.59 6.71 2.72
N THR A 44 5.84 7.42 3.81
CA THR A 44 7.14 8.04 4.14
C THR A 44 7.89 7.30 5.26
N SER A 45 7.27 6.24 5.80
CA SER A 45 7.81 5.42 6.90
C SER A 45 8.56 4.16 6.45
N VAL A 46 9.02 3.33 7.40
CA VAL A 46 9.46 1.96 7.14
C VAL A 46 8.25 1.02 7.31
N ALA A 47 7.67 0.53 6.23
CA ALA A 47 6.43 -0.24 6.28
C ALA A 47 6.29 -1.30 5.17
N THR A 48 5.66 -2.42 5.54
CA THR A 48 5.04 -3.35 4.59
C THR A 48 3.55 -3.09 4.60
N VAL A 49 3.01 -2.66 3.46
CA VAL A 49 1.59 -2.35 3.29
C VAL A 49 0.94 -3.45 2.44
N TYR A 50 -0.21 -3.93 2.90
CA TYR A 50 -1.12 -4.79 2.17
C TYR A 50 -2.41 -4.01 1.91
N PHE A 51 -2.79 -3.88 0.64
CA PHE A 51 -4.02 -3.22 0.23
C PHE A 51 -5.00 -4.24 -0.35
N THR A 52 -6.25 -4.21 0.12
CA THR A 52 -7.35 -5.01 -0.41
C THR A 52 -8.51 -4.09 -0.76
N GLN A 53 -9.01 -4.17 -2.01
CA GLN A 53 -10.17 -3.39 -2.42
C GLN A 53 -11.43 -3.89 -1.71
N SER A 54 -12.20 -2.98 -1.11
CA SER A 54 -13.41 -3.30 -0.35
C SER A 54 -14.35 -2.11 -0.24
N ASN A 55 -15.65 -2.33 -0.03
CA ASN A 55 -16.62 -1.24 0.19
C ASN A 55 -16.40 -0.48 1.52
N ASN A 56 -15.52 -0.95 2.39
CA ASN A 56 -15.23 -0.34 3.68
C ASN A 56 -13.83 0.27 3.69
N TYR A 57 -13.66 1.31 4.52
CA TYR A 57 -12.36 1.87 4.85
C TYR A 57 -11.85 1.23 6.14
N SER A 58 -10.62 0.69 6.13
CA SER A 58 -9.98 0.20 7.35
C SER A 58 -8.48 0.39 7.33
N LEU A 59 -7.92 0.58 8.53
CA LEU A 59 -6.48 0.62 8.77
C LEU A 59 -6.18 -0.22 10.01
N LYS A 60 -5.42 -1.30 9.80
CA LYS A 60 -4.85 -2.11 10.88
C LYS A 60 -3.33 -2.03 10.80
N ILE A 61 -2.67 -1.81 11.92
CA ILE A 61 -1.22 -1.71 12.02
C ILE A 61 -0.70 -2.72 13.04
N GLU A 62 0.37 -3.43 12.68
CA GLU A 62 1.00 -4.47 13.49
C GLU A 62 2.52 -4.29 13.55
N GLY A 63 3.10 -4.63 14.70
CA GLY A 63 4.54 -4.63 14.88
C GLY A 63 4.93 -4.42 16.33
N ARG A 64 6.19 -4.00 16.56
CA ARG A 64 6.63 -3.62 17.90
C ARG A 64 5.87 -2.39 18.39
N GLU A 65 5.47 -2.40 19.65
CA GLU A 65 4.70 -1.31 20.29
C GLU A 65 5.33 0.07 20.05
N GLU A 66 6.66 0.18 20.16
CA GLU A 66 7.38 1.42 19.89
C GLU A 66 7.14 1.94 18.47
N TYR A 67 7.22 1.07 17.45
CA TYR A 67 7.07 1.47 16.05
C TYR A 67 5.62 1.73 15.67
N VAL A 68 4.69 0.92 16.20
CA VAL A 68 3.25 1.17 16.04
C VAL A 68 2.90 2.54 16.62
N THR A 69 3.35 2.84 17.85
CA THR A 69 3.07 4.10 18.55
C THR A 69 3.69 5.33 17.86
N THR A 70 4.87 5.16 17.23
CA THR A 70 5.57 6.26 16.55
C THR A 70 5.18 6.43 15.09
N THR A 71 4.50 5.46 14.47
CA THR A 71 3.95 5.59 13.11
C THR A 71 2.70 6.47 13.14
N THR A 72 2.67 7.51 12.31
CA THR A 72 1.51 8.41 12.15
C THR A 72 0.67 8.00 10.95
N THR A 73 -0.64 8.16 11.06
CA THR A 73 -1.60 7.88 9.99
C THR A 73 -2.62 9.01 9.96
N GLU A 74 -2.64 9.80 8.89
CA GLU A 74 -3.51 10.97 8.75
C GLU A 74 -4.04 11.07 7.33
N VAL A 75 -5.32 11.40 7.16
CA VAL A 75 -5.90 11.65 5.85
C VAL A 75 -5.89 13.16 5.58
N LYS A 76 -5.32 13.59 4.45
CA LYS A 76 -5.35 14.97 3.97
C LYS A 76 -5.68 14.97 2.49
N ASN A 77 -6.71 15.69 2.06
CA ASN A 77 -7.09 15.79 0.63
C ASN A 77 -7.23 14.40 -0.04
N ASP A 78 -8.02 13.51 0.56
CA ASP A 78 -8.23 12.11 0.12
C ASP A 78 -6.97 11.22 0.09
N ARG A 79 -5.87 11.67 0.70
CA ARG A 79 -4.62 10.95 0.78
C ARG A 79 -4.32 10.51 2.20
N LEU A 80 -4.25 9.20 2.42
CA LEU A 80 -3.75 8.62 3.65
C LEU A 80 -2.21 8.71 3.66
N ILE A 81 -1.68 9.51 4.57
CA ILE A 81 -0.25 9.71 4.80
C ILE A 81 0.17 8.82 5.96
N ILE A 82 1.09 7.89 5.70
CA ILE A 82 1.70 6.96 6.64
C ILE A 82 3.15 7.38 6.85
N GLY A 83 3.44 7.95 8.01
CA GLY A 83 4.74 8.55 8.32
C GLY A 83 5.22 8.23 9.74
N PHE A 84 6.15 9.04 10.24
CA PHE A 84 6.63 8.94 11.62
C PHE A 84 6.36 10.22 12.40
N LYS A 85 6.12 10.10 13.70
CA LYS A 85 6.18 11.24 14.62
C LYS A 85 7.59 11.83 14.54
N ASN A 86 7.68 13.12 14.25
CA ASN A 86 8.93 13.87 14.33
C ASN A 86 9.45 13.78 15.77
N LYS A 87 10.46 12.93 16.02
CA LYS A 87 11.31 13.07 17.19
C LYS A 87 12.54 13.85 16.75
N LYS A 88 12.70 15.05 17.29
CA LYS A 88 14.04 15.54 17.64
C LYS A 88 14.67 14.44 18.51
N ASP A 89 15.92 14.08 18.26
CA ASP A 89 16.72 13.05 18.94
C ASP A 89 16.83 11.69 18.22
N GLY A 90 17.84 11.61 17.36
CA GLY A 90 19.11 11.06 17.84
C GLY A 90 19.16 9.57 18.21
N ASN A 91 18.46 8.68 17.51
CA ASN A 91 18.87 7.28 17.44
C ASN A 91 18.33 6.61 16.16
N ASN A 92 19.19 6.48 15.15
CA ASN A 92 18.83 6.00 13.80
C ASN A 92 18.83 4.47 13.66
N ASN A 93 18.68 3.70 14.75
CA ASN A 93 18.67 2.24 14.68
C ASN A 93 17.26 1.66 14.50
N ARG A 94 16.45 2.26 13.62
CA ARG A 94 15.07 1.82 13.31
C ARG A 94 15.05 0.79 12.17
N ASN A 95 15.83 -0.28 12.27
CA ASN A 95 15.90 -1.34 11.25
C ASN A 95 14.66 -2.24 11.20
N LYS A 96 13.55 -1.84 11.81
CA LYS A 96 12.33 -2.64 11.92
C LYS A 96 11.12 -1.73 11.71
N GLY A 97 10.35 -2.03 10.67
CA GLY A 97 9.13 -1.31 10.32
C GLY A 97 7.87 -1.90 10.93
N VAL A 98 6.73 -1.44 10.44
CA VAL A 98 5.40 -1.95 10.78
C VAL A 98 4.79 -2.69 9.58
N THR A 99 3.83 -3.57 9.85
CA THR A 99 2.95 -4.14 8.82
C THR A 99 1.60 -3.41 8.88
N ILE A 100 1.09 -2.97 7.74
CA ILE A 100 -0.15 -2.21 7.65
C ILE A 100 -1.08 -2.91 6.68
N TYR A 101 -2.33 -3.10 7.08
CA TYR A 101 -3.40 -3.61 6.24
C TYR A 101 -4.40 -2.48 6.00
N LEU A 102 -4.65 -2.20 4.73
CA LEU A 102 -5.55 -1.15 4.26
C LEU A 102 -6.68 -1.75 3.45
N THR A 103 -7.88 -1.23 3.66
CA THR A 103 -9.00 -1.44 2.73
C THR A 103 -9.62 -0.11 2.33
N ALA A 104 -10.01 -0.02 1.06
CA ALA A 104 -10.75 1.11 0.49
C ALA A 104 -11.45 0.66 -0.81
N PRO A 105 -12.52 1.36 -1.24
CA PRO A 105 -13.26 1.02 -2.46
C PRO A 105 -12.50 1.40 -3.73
N ASP A 106 -11.61 2.38 -3.65
CA ASP A 106 -10.86 2.94 -4.79
C ASP A 106 -9.42 3.24 -4.39
N LEU A 107 -8.52 3.26 -5.37
CA LEU A 107 -7.10 3.57 -5.22
C LEU A 107 -6.58 4.24 -6.49
N LYS A 108 -6.32 5.54 -6.40
CA LYS A 108 -5.88 6.39 -7.52
C LYS A 108 -4.37 6.59 -7.55
N ASN A 109 -3.75 6.72 -6.38
CA ASN A 109 -2.31 6.98 -6.28
C ASN A 109 -1.68 6.28 -5.09
N VAL A 110 -0.53 5.67 -5.32
CA VAL A 110 0.38 5.17 -4.29
C VAL A 110 1.72 5.87 -4.49
N GLU A 111 2.14 6.63 -3.50
CA GLU A 111 3.43 7.31 -3.45
C GLU A 111 4.27 6.68 -2.33
N PHE A 112 5.39 6.08 -2.70
CA PHE A 112 6.23 5.32 -1.79
C PHE A 112 7.63 5.97 -1.70
N SER A 113 7.78 6.91 -0.77
CA SER A 113 9.04 7.61 -0.49
C SER A 113 9.81 7.02 0.70
N GLY A 114 9.20 6.07 1.42
CA GLY A 114 9.77 5.36 2.57
C GLY A 114 10.61 4.13 2.22
N VAL A 115 10.69 3.19 3.16
CA VAL A 115 11.39 1.90 2.99
C VAL A 115 10.44 0.73 3.21
N GLY A 116 10.39 -0.23 2.28
CA GLY A 116 9.62 -1.47 2.47
C GLY A 116 8.83 -1.88 1.23
N SER A 117 7.54 -2.20 1.39
CA SER A 117 6.75 -2.67 0.26
C SER A 117 5.28 -2.26 0.30
N PHE A 118 4.67 -2.17 -0.88
CA PHE A 118 3.24 -2.02 -1.08
C PHE A 118 2.74 -3.20 -1.91
N ASN A 119 1.75 -3.94 -1.40
CA ASN A 119 1.34 -5.22 -1.94
C ASN A 119 -0.18 -5.26 -2.15
N CYS A 120 -0.61 -5.58 -3.36
CA CYS A 120 -1.99 -5.87 -3.73
C CYS A 120 -2.06 -7.33 -4.18
N ASN A 121 -2.41 -8.23 -3.26
CA ASN A 121 -2.39 -9.67 -3.50
C ASN A 121 -3.71 -10.20 -4.06
N GLU A 122 -4.78 -9.42 -3.92
CA GLU A 122 -6.12 -9.74 -4.41
C GLU A 122 -6.45 -8.91 -5.66
N ALA A 123 -7.49 -9.34 -6.38
CA ALA A 123 -7.96 -8.65 -7.58
C ALA A 123 -8.32 -7.19 -7.30
N LEU A 124 -7.80 -6.30 -8.14
CA LEU A 124 -7.96 -4.86 -8.02
C LEU A 124 -8.58 -4.30 -9.30
N LYS A 125 -9.76 -3.68 -9.19
CA LYS A 125 -10.52 -3.12 -10.32
C LYS A 125 -10.70 -1.62 -10.16
N LEU A 126 -10.03 -0.84 -11.01
CA LEU A 126 -9.90 0.61 -10.85
C LEU A 126 -10.14 1.34 -12.19
N SER A 127 -10.40 2.65 -12.16
CA SER A 127 -10.37 3.45 -13.39
C SER A 127 -8.92 3.76 -13.76
N ASP A 128 -8.27 4.58 -12.94
CA ASP A 128 -6.92 5.06 -13.18
C ASP A 128 -6.11 4.92 -11.90
N VAL A 129 -4.92 4.34 -12.01
CA VAL A 129 -4.04 4.13 -10.87
C VAL A 129 -2.60 4.48 -11.21
N LYS A 130 -1.95 5.19 -10.29
CA LYS A 130 -0.54 5.57 -10.36
C LYS A 130 0.23 4.94 -9.20
N PHE A 131 1.36 4.32 -9.50
CA PHE A 131 2.36 3.89 -8.52
C PHE A 131 3.65 4.68 -8.74
N GLU A 132 4.09 5.41 -7.73
CA GLU A 132 5.31 6.22 -7.73
C GLU A 132 6.23 5.73 -6.61
N ILE A 133 7.43 5.28 -6.99
CA ILE A 133 8.41 4.71 -6.07
C ILE A 133 9.61 5.65 -6.06
N GLU A 134 9.73 6.44 -5.01
CA GLU A 134 10.80 7.44 -4.82
C GLU A 134 11.84 6.98 -3.79
N GLY A 135 11.40 6.20 -2.80
CA GLY A 135 12.23 5.70 -1.71
C GLY A 135 12.96 4.39 -2.05
N VAL A 136 13.08 3.51 -1.05
CA VAL A 136 13.68 2.19 -1.21
C VAL A 136 12.63 1.11 -1.01
N GLY A 137 12.06 0.58 -2.09
CA GLY A 137 10.92 -0.30 -1.90
C GLY A 137 10.51 -1.19 -3.04
N LYS A 138 9.49 -1.99 -2.75
CA LYS A 138 8.89 -2.93 -3.68
C LYS A 138 7.40 -2.66 -3.85
N VAL A 139 6.92 -2.60 -5.08
CA VAL A 139 5.48 -2.63 -5.38
C VAL A 139 5.15 -3.97 -6.03
N ASN A 140 4.20 -4.70 -5.47
CA ASN A 140 3.69 -5.96 -6.02
C ASN A 140 2.19 -5.86 -6.24
N VAL A 141 1.73 -6.14 -7.44
CA VAL A 141 0.31 -6.18 -7.79
C VAL A 141 0.04 -7.42 -8.61
N GLU A 142 -0.69 -8.37 -8.01
CA GLU A 142 -0.87 -9.73 -8.56
C GLU A 142 -1.96 -9.81 -9.62
N ASP A 143 -3.00 -8.96 -9.55
CA ASP A 143 -4.11 -8.94 -10.51
C ASP A 143 -4.77 -7.55 -10.57
N LEU A 144 -4.36 -6.72 -11.53
CA LEU A 144 -4.93 -5.39 -11.78
C LEU A 144 -5.75 -5.36 -13.07
N THR A 145 -6.99 -4.90 -12.98
CA THR A 145 -7.79 -4.47 -14.14
C THR A 145 -8.08 -2.98 -14.04
N CYS A 146 -7.68 -2.19 -15.03
CA CYS A 146 -7.94 -0.74 -15.03
C CYS A 146 -8.00 -0.12 -16.42
N ASN A 147 -8.48 1.12 -16.54
CA ASN A 147 -8.42 1.87 -17.80
C ASN A 147 -6.98 2.38 -18.04
N SER A 148 -6.37 3.00 -17.02
CA SER A 148 -5.01 3.54 -17.12
C SER A 148 -4.13 3.12 -15.94
N LEU A 149 -2.95 2.59 -16.25
CA LEU A 149 -1.87 2.34 -15.30
C LEU A 149 -0.71 3.29 -15.57
N VAL A 150 -0.24 3.99 -14.54
CA VAL A 150 1.03 4.73 -14.56
C VAL A 150 1.98 4.15 -13.52
N VAL A 151 3.20 3.78 -13.93
CA VAL A 151 4.27 3.33 -13.05
C VAL A 151 5.46 4.27 -13.19
N LYS A 152 5.96 4.78 -12.07
CA LYS A 152 7.18 5.56 -12.01
C LYS A 152 8.13 4.99 -10.97
N MET A 153 9.32 4.62 -11.42
CA MET A 153 10.41 4.17 -10.55
C MET A 153 11.51 5.23 -10.60
N GLU A 154 11.53 6.11 -9.60
CA GLU A 154 12.51 7.20 -9.46
C GLU A 154 13.57 6.89 -8.38
N GLY A 155 13.20 6.06 -7.39
CA GLY A 155 14.05 5.61 -6.29
C GLY A 155 14.83 4.32 -6.55
N VAL A 156 15.05 3.54 -5.48
CA VAL A 156 15.73 2.24 -5.54
C VAL A 156 14.74 1.12 -5.27
N GLY A 157 14.53 0.20 -6.20
CA GLY A 157 13.48 -0.78 -5.95
C GLY A 157 13.13 -1.77 -7.05
N LYS A 158 12.02 -2.48 -6.79
CA LYS A 158 11.40 -3.36 -7.76
C LYS A 158 9.90 -3.08 -7.85
N SER A 159 9.37 -3.03 -9.07
CA SER A 159 7.93 -3.10 -9.32
C SER A 159 7.63 -4.41 -10.06
N ASP A 160 6.63 -5.16 -9.61
CA ASP A 160 6.14 -6.37 -10.25
C ASP A 160 4.61 -6.29 -10.36
N ILE A 161 4.10 -6.08 -11.57
CA ILE A 161 2.69 -5.79 -11.79
C ILE A 161 2.15 -6.68 -12.92
N HIS A 162 1.12 -7.46 -12.60
CA HIS A 162 0.27 -8.13 -13.58
C HIS A 162 -0.98 -7.28 -13.84
N VAL A 163 -1.21 -6.90 -15.10
CA VAL A 163 -2.25 -5.93 -15.45
C VAL A 163 -3.01 -6.29 -16.73
N ASN A 164 -4.29 -5.97 -16.75
CA ASN A 164 -5.13 -5.84 -17.93
C ASN A 164 -5.65 -4.40 -18.01
N CYS A 165 -5.20 -3.63 -19.01
CA CYS A 165 -5.59 -2.23 -19.14
C CYS A 165 -5.68 -1.69 -20.57
N ASP A 166 -6.31 -0.53 -20.75
CA ASP A 166 -6.34 0.15 -22.06
C ASP A 166 -5.03 0.90 -22.32
N ARG A 167 -4.52 1.60 -21.31
CA ARG A 167 -3.30 2.42 -21.40
C ARG A 167 -2.32 2.13 -20.27
N LEU A 168 -1.10 1.79 -20.64
CA LEU A 168 0.01 1.60 -19.71
C LEU A 168 1.08 2.65 -19.99
N ARG A 169 1.52 3.36 -18.95
CA ARG A 169 2.74 4.16 -18.99
C ARG A 169 3.70 3.73 -17.90
N ALA A 170 4.96 3.44 -18.24
CA ALA A 170 5.98 3.10 -17.26
C ALA A 170 7.27 3.88 -17.51
N SER A 171 7.81 4.52 -16.47
CA SER A 171 9.13 5.18 -16.50
C SER A 171 10.02 4.57 -15.43
N MET A 172 11.23 4.17 -15.82
CA MET A 172 12.27 3.71 -14.91
C MET A 172 13.47 4.64 -14.99
N GLU A 173 13.57 5.56 -14.03
CA GLU A 173 14.62 6.59 -13.93
C GLU A 173 15.60 6.35 -12.78
N GLY A 174 15.19 5.57 -11.77
CA GLY A 174 15.99 5.26 -10.59
C GLY A 174 16.95 4.08 -10.77
N VAL A 175 17.11 3.27 -9.73
CA VAL A 175 17.93 2.06 -9.74
C VAL A 175 17.09 0.82 -9.40
N GLY A 176 17.06 -0.18 -10.28
CA GLY A 176 16.38 -1.44 -9.99
C GLY A 176 15.63 -2.02 -11.19
N SER A 177 14.41 -2.51 -10.95
CA SER A 177 13.67 -3.20 -12.02
C SER A 177 12.16 -2.97 -12.01
N VAL A 178 11.58 -2.94 -13.20
CA VAL A 178 10.12 -2.91 -13.39
C VAL A 178 9.76 -4.14 -14.22
N THR A 179 8.93 -5.04 -13.69
CA THR A 179 8.39 -6.20 -14.39
C THR A 179 6.91 -5.95 -14.64
N LEU A 180 6.49 -6.05 -15.90
CA LEU A 180 5.11 -5.89 -16.33
C LEU A 180 4.68 -7.13 -17.10
N SER A 181 3.47 -7.62 -16.79
CA SER A 181 2.87 -8.77 -17.46
C SER A 181 1.37 -8.58 -17.66
N GLY A 182 0.75 -9.39 -18.53
CA GLY A 182 -0.67 -9.33 -18.83
C GLY A 182 -0.96 -8.69 -20.19
N ARG A 183 -1.93 -7.77 -20.25
CA ARG A 183 -2.37 -7.09 -21.48
C ARG A 183 -2.48 -5.58 -21.30
N ALA A 184 -2.05 -4.84 -22.32
CA ALA A 184 -2.29 -3.41 -22.44
C ALA A 184 -2.79 -3.09 -23.86
N GLY A 185 -3.83 -2.26 -24.01
CA GLY A 185 -4.24 -1.78 -25.33
C GLY A 185 -3.13 -0.94 -26.00
N GLN A 186 -2.50 -0.07 -25.22
CA GLN A 186 -1.35 0.74 -25.60
C GLN A 186 -0.34 0.77 -24.45
N ALA A 187 0.95 0.77 -24.77
CA ALA A 187 2.02 0.88 -23.77
C ALA A 187 3.09 1.89 -24.21
N ASP A 188 3.39 2.84 -23.33
CA ASP A 188 4.51 3.77 -23.43
C ASP A 188 5.49 3.48 -22.29
N ILE A 189 6.69 3.01 -22.62
CA ILE A 189 7.66 2.51 -21.65
C ILE A 189 9.03 3.14 -21.90
N SER A 190 9.54 3.85 -20.90
CA SER A 190 10.87 4.47 -20.91
C SER A 190 11.76 3.91 -19.81
N LYS A 191 13.07 3.84 -20.09
CA LYS A 191 14.09 3.43 -19.14
C LYS A 191 15.32 4.32 -19.27
N GLY A 192 15.41 5.35 -18.43
CA GLY A 192 16.60 6.21 -18.30
C GLY A 192 17.56 5.80 -17.18
N GLY A 193 17.08 5.05 -16.19
CA GLY A 193 17.82 4.68 -14.98
C GLY A 193 18.77 3.47 -15.11
N ILE A 194 19.27 3.00 -13.97
CA ILE A 194 20.18 1.85 -13.90
C ILE A 194 19.42 0.57 -13.54
N GLY A 195 19.45 -0.41 -14.44
CA GLY A 195 18.75 -1.68 -14.29
C GLY A 195 17.94 -2.02 -15.53
N GLY A 196 16.72 -2.55 -15.35
CA GLY A 196 15.95 -3.09 -16.47
C GLY A 196 14.43 -3.02 -16.32
N VAL A 197 13.75 -2.92 -17.46
CA VAL A 197 12.31 -3.10 -17.58
C VAL A 197 12.06 -4.42 -18.30
N ASN A 198 11.31 -5.34 -17.69
CA ASN A 198 10.97 -6.64 -18.24
C ASN A 198 9.49 -6.68 -18.61
N THR A 199 9.21 -6.80 -19.91
CA THR A 199 7.87 -6.85 -20.49
C THR A 199 7.64 -8.13 -21.30
N ARG A 200 8.46 -9.18 -21.12
CA ARG A 200 8.37 -10.41 -21.94
C ARG A 200 6.99 -11.06 -21.90
N ASN A 201 6.26 -10.89 -20.80
CA ASN A 201 4.94 -11.45 -20.59
C ASN A 201 3.81 -10.40 -20.69
N LEU A 202 4.09 -9.23 -21.28
CA LEU A 202 3.11 -8.17 -21.55
C LEU A 202 2.76 -8.16 -23.03
N LYS A 203 1.47 -8.40 -23.34
CA LYS A 203 0.91 -8.27 -24.69
C LYS A 203 0.40 -6.85 -24.90
N VAL A 204 0.72 -6.24 -26.05
CA VAL A 204 0.33 -4.87 -26.37
C VAL A 204 -0.41 -4.80 -27.71
N GLY A 205 -1.60 -4.20 -27.72
CA GLY A 205 -2.38 -3.98 -28.95
C GLY A 205 -3.07 -5.23 -29.52
N GLU A 206 -3.25 -6.27 -28.71
CA GLU A 206 -4.03 -7.48 -29.04
C GLU A 206 -5.51 -7.34 -28.65
#